data_AF-A0A7S1UAT7-F1
#
_entry.id   AF-A0A7S1UAT7-F1
#
_cell.length_a   1.000
_cell.length_b   1.000
_cell.length_c   1.000
_cell.angle_alpha   90.00
_cell.angle_beta   90.00
_cell.angle_gamma   90.00
#
_symmetry.space_group_name_H-M   'P 1'
#
loop_
_entity.id
_entity.type
_entity.pdbx_description
1 polymer ?
#
loop_
_entity_poly.entity_id
_entity_poly.type
_entity_poly.pdbx_seq_one_letter_code
_entity_poly.pdbx_strand_id
1 'polypeptide(L)'
;LEAYPLHPGLLHFYVHNLELHPADYASISAQSLATLETCAPMAGHLIHMPSHVYVLLGDWEGAIRSNSCAVEADEAFVAARARDTFYGLYRIHDYHMGAYAAMMSGRLVDARRFSQGMLAAGCMPSRAGLGLGAGDPLWHYTEPYLSVDWHVMTRFGLWDEILATGVLPSSDAVPLEDGDPSPEALFLTYAATA
;
A
#
# COMPACT_ATOMS: atom_id res chain seq x y z
N LEU A 1 8.82 -15.36 19.29
CA LEU A 1 9.42 -14.13 19.86
C LEU A 1 10.21 -14.35 21.15
N GLU A 2 9.95 -15.42 21.92
CA GLU A 2 10.66 -15.68 23.19
C GLU A 2 12.20 -15.75 23.07
N ALA A 3 12.72 -16.47 22.09
CA ALA A 3 14.17 -16.59 21.90
C ALA A 3 14.82 -15.39 21.19
N TYR A 4 14.05 -14.67 20.36
CA TYR A 4 14.54 -13.58 19.51
C TYR A 4 13.49 -12.46 19.42
N PRO A 5 13.29 -11.69 20.50
CA PRO A 5 12.18 -10.74 20.59
C PRO A 5 12.31 -9.54 19.65
N LEU A 6 13.53 -9.23 19.20
CA LEU A 6 13.83 -8.06 18.35
C LEU A 6 14.30 -8.45 16.94
N HIS A 7 14.07 -9.69 16.50
CA HIS A 7 14.45 -10.10 15.14
C HIS A 7 13.49 -9.49 14.11
N PRO A 8 13.96 -8.68 13.14
CA PRO A 8 13.09 -7.87 12.28
C PRO A 8 12.14 -8.71 11.45
N GLY A 9 12.60 -9.83 10.89
CA GLY A 9 11.74 -10.74 10.14
C GLY A 9 10.65 -11.40 10.99
N LEU A 10 10.91 -11.68 12.27
CA LEU A 10 9.91 -12.27 13.16
C LEU A 10 8.89 -11.23 13.58
N LEU A 11 9.36 -10.01 13.87
CA LEU A 11 8.50 -8.87 14.16
C LEU A 11 7.60 -8.51 12.97
N HIS A 12 8.13 -8.53 11.75
CA HIS A 12 7.36 -8.33 10.53
C HIS A 12 6.17 -9.30 10.43
N PHE A 13 6.42 -10.62 10.53
CA PHE A 13 5.34 -11.61 10.51
C PHE A 13 4.40 -11.50 11.70
N TYR A 14 4.92 -11.11 12.86
CA TYR A 14 4.10 -10.91 14.05
C TYR A 14 3.11 -9.76 13.88
N VAL A 15 3.54 -8.62 13.33
CA VAL A 15 2.64 -7.50 13.02
C VAL A 15 1.53 -7.93 12.08
N HIS A 16 1.86 -8.59 10.97
CA HIS A 16 0.83 -9.11 10.04
C HIS A 16 -0.11 -10.13 10.68
N ASN A 17 0.36 -10.93 11.63
CA ASN A 17 -0.49 -11.85 12.38
C ASN A 17 -1.48 -11.10 13.30
N LEU A 18 -1.06 -9.98 13.89
CA LEU A 18 -1.93 -9.14 14.74
C LEU A 18 -3.03 -8.45 13.95
N GLU A 19 -2.84 -8.15 12.67
CA GLU A 19 -3.90 -7.59 11.81
C GLU A 19 -5.11 -8.52 11.69
N LEU A 20 -4.87 -9.83 11.74
CA LEU A 20 -5.93 -10.85 11.73
C LEU A 20 -6.59 -11.04 13.11
N HIS A 21 -5.95 -10.55 14.17
CA HIS A 21 -6.37 -10.72 15.56
C HIS A 21 -6.26 -9.39 16.32
N PRO A 22 -7.05 -8.37 15.95
CA PRO A 22 -6.89 -7.02 16.49
C PRO A 22 -7.06 -6.96 18.01
N ALA A 23 -7.78 -7.90 18.64
CA ALA A 23 -7.88 -7.97 20.11
C ALA A 23 -6.52 -8.16 20.82
N ASP A 24 -5.51 -8.68 20.12
CA ASP A 24 -4.20 -9.03 20.68
C ASP A 24 -3.15 -7.92 20.49
N TYR A 25 -3.51 -6.72 20.00
CA TYR A 25 -2.54 -5.64 19.74
C TYR A 25 -1.69 -5.29 20.98
N ALA A 26 -2.22 -5.47 22.19
CA ALA A 26 -1.50 -5.15 23.43
C ALA A 26 -0.27 -6.04 23.66
N SER A 27 -0.13 -7.12 22.88
CA SER A 27 0.99 -8.05 22.96
C SER A 27 2.27 -7.56 22.27
N ILE A 28 2.19 -6.59 21.34
CA ILE A 28 3.38 -6.00 20.71
C ILE A 28 3.92 -4.87 21.57
N SER A 29 5.21 -4.94 21.91
CA SER A 29 5.83 -3.90 22.72
C SER A 29 6.22 -2.67 21.89
N ALA A 30 6.22 -1.49 22.51
CA ALA A 30 6.73 -0.27 21.88
C ALA A 30 8.18 -0.42 21.40
N GLN A 31 9.00 -1.21 22.12
CA GLN A 31 10.37 -1.52 21.70
C GLN A 31 10.41 -2.34 20.39
N SER A 32 9.45 -3.25 20.19
CA SER A 32 9.35 -4.02 18.95
C SER A 32 9.02 -3.13 17.75
N LEU A 33 8.06 -2.21 17.93
CA LEU A 33 7.72 -1.21 16.92
C LEU A 33 8.93 -0.31 16.59
N ALA A 34 9.58 0.25 17.61
CA ALA A 34 10.78 1.09 17.42
C ALA A 34 11.95 0.33 16.75
N THR A 35 12.06 -0.98 16.99
CA THR A 35 13.06 -1.82 16.32
C THR A 35 12.78 -1.89 14.82
N LEU A 36 11.52 -2.08 14.41
CA LEU A 36 11.13 -2.08 12.99
C LEU A 36 11.46 -0.74 12.32
N GLU A 37 11.18 0.38 12.99
CA GLU A 37 11.46 1.74 12.48
C GLU A 37 12.95 2.04 12.24
N THR A 38 13.87 1.33 12.92
CA THR A 38 15.29 1.73 12.97
C THR A 38 16.27 0.65 12.51
N CYS A 39 15.88 -0.62 12.50
CA CYS A 39 16.80 -1.73 12.24
C CYS A 39 17.35 -1.79 10.81
N ALA A 40 16.63 -1.23 9.83
CA ALA A 40 16.99 -1.25 8.42
C ALA A 40 16.61 0.07 7.73
N PRO A 41 17.43 1.13 7.85
CA PRO A 41 17.07 2.49 7.40
C PRO A 41 16.81 2.65 5.89
N MET A 42 17.18 1.66 5.07
CA MET A 42 16.96 1.65 3.61
C MET A 42 15.85 0.67 3.19
N ALA A 43 15.12 0.09 4.14
CA ALA A 43 14.00 -0.80 3.88
C ALA A 43 12.72 -0.11 4.32
N GLY A 44 12.12 0.69 3.41
CA GLY A 44 10.89 1.43 3.67
C GLY A 44 9.81 0.54 4.27
N HIS A 45 9.64 -0.66 3.71
CA HIS A 45 8.71 -1.66 4.23
C HIS A 45 8.86 -1.92 5.75
N LEU A 46 10.07 -2.18 6.25
CA LEU A 46 10.25 -2.42 7.68
C LEU A 46 9.95 -1.18 8.53
N ILE A 47 10.26 0.01 8.00
CA ILE A 47 9.97 1.29 8.66
C ILE A 47 8.46 1.54 8.71
N HIS A 48 7.73 1.13 7.67
CA HIS A 48 6.29 1.29 7.56
C HIS A 48 5.52 0.34 8.48
N MET A 49 6.03 -0.88 8.73
CA MET A 49 5.32 -1.95 9.45
C MET A 49 4.55 -1.52 10.71
N PRO A 50 5.07 -0.67 11.61
CA PRO A 50 4.32 -0.16 12.76
C PRO A 50 2.98 0.51 12.40
N SER A 51 2.85 1.08 11.21
CA SER A 51 1.61 1.64 10.68
C SER A 51 0.46 0.66 10.76
N HIS A 52 0.69 -0.63 10.49
CA HIS A 52 -0.36 -1.65 10.58
C HIS A 52 -0.97 -1.75 11.97
N VAL A 53 -0.17 -1.54 13.02
CA VAL A 53 -0.65 -1.48 14.41
C VAL A 53 -1.28 -0.12 14.70
N TYR A 54 -0.63 0.97 14.28
CA TYR A 54 -1.11 2.33 14.55
C TYR A 54 -2.51 2.58 13.97
N VAL A 55 -2.82 2.10 12.76
CA VAL A 55 -4.17 2.25 12.17
C VAL A 55 -5.24 1.49 12.94
N LEU A 56 -4.92 0.32 13.51
CA LEU A 56 -5.85 -0.45 14.33
C LEU A 56 -6.15 0.24 15.67
N LEU A 57 -5.18 0.98 16.19
CA LEU A 57 -5.31 1.77 17.41
C LEU A 57 -5.96 3.15 17.19
N GLY A 58 -6.15 3.56 15.93
CA GLY A 58 -6.55 4.92 15.60
C GLY A 58 -5.45 5.97 15.84
N ASP A 59 -4.19 5.54 16.00
CA ASP A 59 -3.03 6.43 16.04
C ASP A 59 -2.67 6.87 14.61
N TRP A 60 -3.49 7.75 14.06
CA TRP A 60 -3.31 8.21 12.69
C TRP A 60 -2.04 9.04 12.49
N GLU A 61 -1.59 9.76 13.52
CA GLU A 61 -0.35 10.54 13.46
C GLU A 61 0.88 9.63 13.41
N GLY A 62 0.91 8.58 14.25
CA GLY A 62 1.94 7.53 14.20
C GLY A 62 2.00 6.86 12.84
N ALA A 63 0.85 6.46 12.29
CA ALA A 63 0.75 5.86 10.96
C ALA A 63 1.25 6.80 9.85
N ILE A 64 0.84 8.07 9.84
CA ILE A 64 1.30 9.03 8.83
C ILE A 64 2.81 9.24 8.93
N ARG A 65 3.36 9.35 10.15
CA ARG A 65 4.79 9.53 10.38
C ARG A 65 5.60 8.33 9.87
N SER A 66 5.24 7.11 10.26
CA SER A 66 6.00 5.91 9.85
C SER A 66 5.99 5.72 8.34
N ASN A 67 4.83 5.91 7.68
CA ASN A 67 4.76 5.82 6.22
C ASN A 67 5.49 6.97 5.51
N SER A 68 5.56 8.18 6.11
CA SER A 68 6.38 9.27 5.55
C SER A 68 7.86 8.90 5.55
N CYS A 69 8.36 8.38 6.67
CA CYS A 69 9.75 7.92 6.78
C CYS A 69 10.05 6.75 5.85
N ALA A 70 9.09 5.83 5.69
CA ALA A 70 9.21 4.69 4.78
C ALA A 70 9.34 5.15 3.31
N VAL A 71 8.45 6.05 2.88
CA VAL A 71 8.52 6.68 1.55
C VAL A 71 9.86 7.39 1.33
N GLU A 72 10.34 8.18 2.29
CA GLU A 72 11.65 8.84 2.18
C GLU A 72 12.81 7.84 2.02
N ALA A 73 12.79 6.75 2.79
CA ALA A 73 13.78 5.68 2.68
C ALA A 73 13.72 4.96 1.32
N ASP A 74 12.52 4.73 0.80
CA ASP A 74 12.30 4.10 -0.48
C ASP A 74 12.76 4.95 -1.66
N GLU A 75 12.50 6.25 -1.63
CA GLU A 75 13.01 7.19 -2.65
C GLU A 75 14.54 7.21 -2.65
N ALA A 76 15.17 7.21 -1.47
CA ALA A 76 16.62 7.10 -1.36
C ALA A 76 17.14 5.75 -1.89
N PHE A 77 16.44 4.65 -1.61
CA PHE A 77 16.81 3.32 -2.10
C PHE A 77 16.73 3.22 -3.62
N VAL A 78 15.63 3.70 -4.23
CA VAL A 78 15.42 3.64 -5.67
C VAL A 78 16.37 4.56 -6.41
N ALA A 79 16.64 5.77 -5.90
CA ALA A 79 17.67 6.64 -6.46
C ALA A 79 19.05 5.98 -6.49
N ALA A 80 19.36 5.14 -5.51
CA ALA A 80 20.62 4.41 -5.44
C ALA A 80 20.65 3.13 -6.29
N ARG A 81 19.50 2.48 -6.54
CA ARG A 81 19.48 1.10 -7.05
C ARG A 81 18.48 0.75 -8.15
N ALA A 82 17.69 1.69 -8.69
CA ALA A 82 16.74 1.59 -9.82
C ALA A 82 16.21 0.18 -10.12
N ARG A 83 14.98 -0.16 -9.70
CA ARG A 83 14.44 -1.51 -9.88
C ARG A 83 12.95 -1.53 -10.19
N ASP A 84 12.64 -1.94 -11.42
CA ASP A 84 11.36 -2.60 -11.73
C ASP A 84 11.41 -4.02 -11.15
N THR A 85 11.08 -4.14 -9.86
CA THR A 85 11.06 -5.42 -9.14
C THR A 85 9.87 -5.50 -8.21
N PHE A 86 9.66 -6.66 -7.59
CA PHE A 86 8.74 -6.86 -6.46
C PHE A 86 8.80 -5.78 -5.37
N TYR A 87 9.95 -5.12 -5.19
CA TYR A 87 10.09 -4.00 -4.24
C TYR A 87 9.12 -2.84 -4.50
N GLY A 88 8.68 -2.65 -5.76
CA GLY A 88 7.63 -1.68 -6.10
C GLY A 88 6.34 -1.88 -5.30
N LEU A 89 5.97 -3.13 -4.97
CA LEU A 89 4.79 -3.41 -4.16
C LEU A 89 4.90 -2.88 -2.74
N TYR A 90 6.09 -2.98 -2.12
CA TYR A 90 6.31 -2.39 -0.80
C TYR A 90 6.16 -0.87 -0.85
N ARG A 91 6.78 -0.22 -1.85
CA ARG A 91 6.66 1.23 -2.04
C ARG A 91 5.19 1.67 -2.19
N ILE A 92 4.44 0.99 -3.05
CA ILE A 92 3.01 1.26 -3.25
C ILE A 92 2.25 1.14 -1.93
N HIS A 93 2.54 0.08 -1.17
CA HIS A 93 1.86 -0.21 0.09
C HIS A 93 2.14 0.87 1.15
N ASP A 94 3.38 1.33 1.26
CA ASP A 94 3.79 2.42 2.16
C ASP A 94 3.03 3.73 1.83
N TYR A 95 2.98 4.09 0.55
CA TYR A 95 2.18 5.23 0.09
C TYR A 95 0.69 5.07 0.38
N HIS A 96 0.14 3.91 0.06
CA HIS A 96 -1.28 3.61 0.23
C HIS A 96 -1.71 3.67 1.70
N MET A 97 -0.94 3.06 2.62
CA MET A 97 -1.21 3.12 4.06
C MET A 97 -1.12 4.56 4.59
N GLY A 98 -0.16 5.35 4.09
CA GLY A 98 -0.06 6.78 4.41
C GLY A 98 -1.30 7.56 3.95
N ALA A 99 -1.75 7.34 2.71
CA ALA A 99 -2.96 7.95 2.16
C ALA A 99 -4.21 7.56 2.96
N TYR A 100 -4.33 6.27 3.31
CA TYR A 100 -5.43 5.76 4.14
C TYR A 100 -5.46 6.44 5.52
N ALA A 101 -4.34 6.49 6.24
CA ALA A 101 -4.27 7.14 7.55
C ALA A 101 -4.59 8.64 7.48
N ALA A 102 -4.14 9.33 6.42
CA ALA A 102 -4.47 10.73 6.18
C ALA A 102 -5.96 10.95 5.86
N MET A 103 -6.58 10.07 5.07
CA MET A 103 -8.03 10.10 4.82
C MET A 103 -8.86 9.86 6.08
N MET A 104 -8.45 8.91 6.92
CA MET A 104 -9.16 8.58 8.15
C MET A 104 -9.05 9.66 9.23
N SER A 105 -7.97 10.44 9.21
CA SER A 105 -7.75 11.59 10.10
C SER A 105 -8.21 12.93 9.54
N GLY A 106 -8.82 12.97 8.34
CA GLY A 106 -9.34 14.20 7.73
C GLY A 106 -8.26 15.15 7.20
N ARG A 107 -7.04 14.65 6.96
CA ARG A 107 -5.89 15.45 6.50
C ARG A 107 -5.75 15.40 4.98
N LEU A 108 -6.55 16.20 4.27
CA LEU A 108 -6.59 16.23 2.80
C LEU A 108 -5.21 16.44 2.16
N VAL A 109 -4.42 17.41 2.66
CA VAL A 109 -3.11 17.74 2.09
C VAL A 109 -2.16 16.54 2.15
N ASP A 110 -2.10 15.85 3.29
CA ASP A 110 -1.26 14.65 3.44
C ASP A 110 -1.79 13.49 2.59
N ALA A 111 -3.12 13.33 2.51
CA ALA A 111 -3.73 12.29 1.69
C ALA A 111 -3.36 12.46 0.21
N ARG A 112 -3.43 13.70 -0.32
CA ARG A 112 -3.01 14.04 -1.69
C ARG A 112 -1.50 13.88 -1.88
N ARG A 113 -0.69 14.28 -0.90
CA ARG A 113 0.76 14.08 -0.93
C ARG A 113 1.11 12.61 -1.13
N PHE A 114 0.45 11.70 -0.40
CA PHE A 114 0.69 10.27 -0.56
C PHE A 114 0.10 9.72 -1.87
N SER A 115 -1.17 9.99 -2.19
CA SER A 115 -1.82 9.41 -3.38
C SER A 115 -1.18 9.87 -4.68
N GLN A 116 -0.90 11.16 -4.83
CA GLN A 116 -0.25 11.71 -6.02
C GLN A 116 1.25 11.39 -6.04
N GLY A 117 1.87 11.35 -4.86
CA GLY A 117 3.27 10.91 -4.71
C GLY A 117 3.48 9.50 -5.25
N MET A 118 2.58 8.57 -4.91
CA MET A 118 2.60 7.19 -5.40
C MET A 118 2.56 7.11 -6.93
N LEU A 119 1.66 7.88 -7.56
CA LEU A 119 1.54 7.93 -9.02
C LEU A 119 2.79 8.55 -9.66
N ALA A 120 3.27 9.68 -9.11
CA ALA A 120 4.43 10.39 -9.63
C ALA A 120 5.75 9.60 -9.46
N ALA A 121 5.88 8.85 -8.37
CA ALA A 121 7.04 8.02 -8.07
C ALA A 121 7.12 6.75 -8.94
N GLY A 122 6.09 6.46 -9.73
CA GLY A 122 6.06 5.32 -10.66
C GLY A 122 6.28 4.00 -9.94
N CYS A 123 5.71 3.84 -8.74
CA CYS A 123 5.98 2.69 -7.88
C CYS A 123 5.42 1.37 -8.43
N MET A 124 4.48 1.43 -9.37
CA MET A 124 3.86 0.29 -10.05
C MET A 124 4.91 -0.54 -10.80
N PRO A 125 5.26 -1.74 -10.32
CA PRO A 125 6.15 -2.62 -11.05
C PRO A 125 5.43 -3.17 -12.28
N SER A 126 6.20 -3.46 -13.34
CA SER A 126 5.66 -4.18 -14.48
C SER A 126 5.37 -5.63 -14.10
N ARG A 127 4.52 -6.29 -14.88
CA ARG A 127 4.27 -7.73 -14.74
C ARG A 127 5.57 -8.54 -14.78
N ALA A 128 6.54 -8.13 -15.61
CA ALA A 128 7.86 -8.73 -15.67
C ALA A 128 8.72 -8.44 -14.42
N GLY A 129 8.65 -7.24 -13.86
CA GLY A 129 9.31 -6.87 -12.61
C GLY A 129 8.81 -7.68 -11.40
N LEU A 130 7.56 -8.13 -11.45
CA LEU A 130 6.99 -9.06 -10.48
C LEU A 130 7.32 -10.54 -10.76
N GLY A 131 7.92 -10.84 -11.92
CA GLY A 131 8.17 -12.22 -12.35
C GLY A 131 6.90 -12.99 -12.71
N LEU A 132 5.82 -12.30 -13.07
CA LEU A 132 4.51 -12.89 -13.31
C LEU A 132 4.27 -13.19 -14.80
N GLY A 133 3.62 -14.33 -15.05
CA GLY A 133 3.17 -14.74 -16.38
C GLY A 133 1.96 -13.94 -16.86
N ALA A 134 1.57 -14.13 -18.13
CA ALA A 134 0.32 -13.54 -18.64
C ALA A 134 -0.86 -14.26 -17.97
N GLY A 135 -1.89 -13.50 -17.56
CA GLY A 135 -3.05 -14.05 -16.84
C GLY A 135 -2.76 -14.50 -15.40
N ASP A 136 -1.62 -14.10 -14.81
CA ASP A 136 -1.35 -14.37 -13.40
C ASP A 136 -2.29 -13.54 -12.51
N PRO A 137 -3.13 -14.16 -11.66
CA PRO A 137 -4.07 -13.43 -10.83
C PRO A 137 -3.43 -12.41 -9.90
N LEU A 138 -2.16 -12.60 -9.52
CA LEU A 138 -1.43 -11.64 -8.69
C LEU A 138 -1.31 -10.26 -9.33
N TRP A 139 -1.37 -10.17 -10.66
CA TRP A 139 -1.35 -8.90 -11.39
C TRP A 139 -2.51 -7.98 -10.99
N HIS A 140 -3.71 -8.55 -10.87
CA HIS A 140 -4.92 -7.79 -10.54
C HIS A 140 -4.93 -7.23 -9.11
N TYR A 141 -4.09 -7.75 -8.20
CA TYR A 141 -3.96 -7.17 -6.86
C TYR A 141 -3.25 -5.81 -6.86
N THR A 142 -2.59 -5.44 -7.96
CA THR A 142 -1.88 -4.17 -8.07
C THR A 142 -2.78 -3.04 -8.60
N GLU A 143 -3.79 -3.38 -9.38
CA GLU A 143 -4.70 -2.42 -10.02
C GLU A 143 -5.42 -1.48 -9.03
N PRO A 144 -5.94 -1.94 -7.87
CA PRO A 144 -6.66 -1.07 -6.93
C PRO A 144 -5.82 0.09 -6.38
N TYR A 145 -4.49 -0.02 -6.40
CA TYR A 145 -3.64 1.08 -5.93
C TYR A 145 -3.69 2.30 -6.87
N LEU A 146 -4.00 2.11 -8.15
CA LEU A 146 -4.16 3.22 -9.11
C LEU A 146 -5.39 4.09 -8.80
N SER A 147 -6.39 3.57 -8.09
CA SER A 147 -7.61 4.31 -7.74
C SER A 147 -7.50 5.09 -6.43
N VAL A 148 -6.38 5.02 -5.71
CA VAL A 148 -6.23 5.65 -4.38
C VAL A 148 -6.47 7.16 -4.44
N ASP A 149 -6.00 7.84 -5.49
CA ASP A 149 -6.22 9.29 -5.64
C ASP A 149 -7.72 9.64 -5.80
N TRP A 150 -8.47 8.79 -6.49
CA TRP A 150 -9.93 8.89 -6.60
C TRP A 150 -10.64 8.64 -5.29
N HIS A 151 -10.15 7.70 -4.47
CA HIS A 151 -10.65 7.49 -3.12
C HIS A 151 -10.41 8.71 -2.23
N VAL A 152 -9.25 9.36 -2.34
CA VAL A 152 -8.97 10.63 -1.64
C VAL A 152 -9.97 11.71 -2.08
N MET A 153 -10.13 11.94 -3.39
CA MET A 153 -11.05 12.95 -3.89
C MET A 153 -12.50 12.67 -3.46
N THR A 154 -12.93 11.41 -3.52
CA THR A 154 -14.27 10.98 -3.08
C THR A 154 -14.48 11.23 -1.59
N ARG A 155 -13.50 10.86 -0.76
CA ARG A 155 -13.56 11.01 0.71
C ARG A 155 -13.72 12.47 1.13
N PHE A 156 -13.08 13.38 0.41
CA PHE A 156 -13.10 14.82 0.71
C PHE A 156 -14.12 15.63 -0.11
N GLY A 157 -14.94 14.96 -0.95
CA GLY A 157 -15.98 15.62 -1.72
C GLY A 157 -15.46 16.54 -2.83
N LEU A 158 -14.30 16.24 -3.41
CA LEU A 158 -13.67 17.00 -4.49
C LEU A 158 -14.30 16.66 -5.85
N TRP A 159 -15.62 16.77 -5.96
CA TRP A 159 -16.39 16.34 -7.14
C TRP A 159 -16.03 17.12 -8.39
N ASP A 160 -15.76 18.42 -8.26
CA ASP A 160 -15.35 19.25 -9.41
C ASP A 160 -14.01 18.80 -9.98
N GLU A 161 -13.05 18.38 -9.12
CA GLU A 161 -11.77 17.82 -9.56
C GLU A 161 -11.97 16.47 -10.27
N ILE A 162 -12.80 15.60 -9.71
CA ILE A 162 -13.19 14.31 -10.33
C ILE A 162 -13.75 14.55 -11.73
N LEU A 163 -14.70 15.47 -11.89
CA LEU A 163 -15.29 15.80 -13.19
C LEU A 163 -14.29 16.44 -14.15
N ALA A 164 -13.34 17.23 -13.64
CA ALA A 164 -12.32 17.89 -14.43
C ALA A 164 -11.24 16.94 -14.97
N THR A 165 -11.08 15.74 -14.42
CA THR A 165 -10.12 14.73 -14.93
C THR A 165 -10.44 14.28 -16.36
N GLY A 166 -11.69 14.43 -16.81
CA GLY A 166 -12.14 13.98 -18.14
C GLY A 166 -12.24 12.45 -18.27
N VAL A 167 -11.92 11.68 -17.23
CA VAL A 167 -12.09 10.22 -17.18
C VAL A 167 -13.50 9.92 -16.68
N LEU A 168 -14.49 10.24 -17.50
CA LEU A 168 -15.75 9.51 -17.43
C LEU A 168 -15.50 8.15 -18.09
N PRO A 169 -16.04 7.03 -17.57
CA PRO A 169 -15.96 5.77 -18.28
C PRO A 169 -16.51 6.01 -19.69
N SER A 170 -15.65 5.90 -20.70
CA SER A 170 -16.12 5.76 -22.07
C SER A 170 -16.98 4.50 -22.11
N SER A 171 -18.08 4.52 -22.87
CA SER A 171 -18.81 3.29 -23.20
C SER A 171 -17.92 2.24 -23.87
N ASP A 172 -16.75 2.66 -24.34
CA ASP A 172 -15.70 1.81 -24.85
C ASP A 172 -14.86 1.35 -23.66
N ALA A 173 -15.14 0.12 -23.21
CA ALA A 173 -14.39 -0.58 -22.18
C ALA A 173 -12.88 -0.50 -22.45
N VAL A 174 -12.07 -0.44 -21.39
CA VAL A 174 -10.63 -0.71 -21.46
C VAL A 174 -10.46 -2.02 -22.24
N PRO A 175 -9.75 -2.05 -23.38
CA PRO A 175 -9.51 -3.30 -24.07
C PRO A 175 -8.76 -4.19 -23.10
N LEU A 176 -9.36 -5.30 -22.71
CA LEU A 176 -8.65 -6.40 -22.08
C LEU A 176 -7.45 -6.71 -22.98
N GLU A 177 -6.24 -6.76 -22.43
CA GLU A 177 -5.11 -7.30 -23.19
C GLU A 177 -5.46 -8.73 -23.63
N ASP A 178 -5.00 -9.13 -24.82
CA ASP A 178 -5.28 -10.46 -25.37
C ASP A 178 -4.91 -11.55 -24.34
N GLY A 179 -5.94 -12.18 -23.75
CA GLY A 179 -5.79 -13.25 -22.75
C GLY A 179 -6.35 -12.94 -21.36
N ASP A 180 -6.77 -11.71 -21.07
CA ASP A 180 -7.45 -11.42 -19.81
C ASP A 180 -8.89 -12.00 -19.80
N PRO A 181 -9.31 -12.68 -18.72
CA PRO A 181 -10.67 -13.16 -18.59
C PRO A 181 -11.64 -11.99 -18.63
N SER A 182 -12.81 -12.19 -19.26
CA SER A 182 -13.84 -11.15 -19.29
C SER A 182 -14.21 -10.69 -17.88
N PRO A 183 -14.67 -9.45 -17.68
CA PRO A 183 -15.17 -8.98 -16.38
C PRO A 183 -16.20 -9.94 -15.75
N GLU A 184 -17.03 -10.59 -16.58
CA GLU A 184 -17.97 -11.63 -16.16
C GLU A 184 -17.27 -12.89 -15.63
N ALA A 185 -16.18 -13.34 -16.26
CA ALA A 185 -15.40 -14.48 -15.81
C ALA A 185 -14.67 -14.20 -14.49
N LEU A 186 -14.16 -12.98 -14.28
CA LEU A 186 -13.58 -12.56 -13.00
C LEU A 186 -14.63 -12.53 -11.88
N PHE A 187 -15.82 -11.99 -12.15
CA PHE A 187 -16.91 -11.94 -11.18
C PHE A 187 -17.43 -13.33 -10.78
N LEU A 188 -17.56 -14.25 -11.75
CA LEU A 188 -17.97 -15.63 -11.50
C LEU A 188 -16.90 -16.42 -10.73
N THR A 189 -15.61 -16.16 -10.97
CA THR A 189 -14.51 -16.79 -10.23
C THR A 189 -14.52 -16.33 -8.77
N TYR A 190 -14.70 -15.04 -8.52
CA TYR A 190 -14.80 -14.48 -7.17
C TYR A 190 -16.02 -15.00 -6.40
N ALA A 191 -17.18 -15.07 -7.07
CA ALA A 191 -18.41 -15.60 -6.49
C ALA A 191 -18.39 -17.11 -6.22
N ALA A 192 -17.51 -17.87 -6.88
CA ALA A 192 -17.37 -19.31 -6.69
C ALA A 192 -16.40 -19.68 -5.55
N THR A 193 -15.58 -18.73 -5.09
CA THR A 193 -14.58 -18.94 -4.03
C THR A 193 -14.96 -18.31 -2.67
N ALA A 194 -16.15 -17.68 -2.58
CA ALA A 194 -16.75 -17.17 -1.35
C ALA A 194 -17.91 -18.06 -0.91
#